data_AF-A0A3C0G2T5-F1
#
_entry.id   AF-A0A3C0G2T5-F1
#
_cell.length_a   1.000
_cell.length_b   1.000
_cell.length_c   1.000
_cell.angle_alpha   90.00
_cell.angle_beta   90.00
_cell.angle_gamma   90.00
#
_symmetry.space_group_name_H-M   'P 1'
#
loop_
_entity.id
_entity.type
_entity.pdbx_description
1 polymer ?
#
loop_
_entity_poly.entity_id
_entity_poly.type
_entity_poly.pdbx_seq_one_letter_code
_entity_poly.pdbx_strand_id
1 'polypeptide(L)'
;LPHFMEYSNKFKKNIALYATETDNFVDSDWARRINLMDEAWVINNQMAQSSSKSGVTVPIKVIPHATNFSKFEKTYDKLNFPSAKNNFVFYTVADWNKRKNIEAFIRAFHTEFDADEPASLLIKTSQHGVEPEQLALKVRDMCNAVKTKVKKYKNINEYKEDLIVTDFTSEEELYRLHNSCDCFVMPSFGEAWCIPAFDAMGFGKT
;
A
#
# COMPACT_ATOMS: atom_id res chain seq x y z
N LEU A 1 -0.63 -17.75 -6.33
CA LEU A 1 -0.35 -18.13 -4.92
C LEU A 1 0.28 -19.52 -4.90
N PRO A 2 1.16 -19.84 -3.93
CA PRO A 2 1.91 -21.10 -3.93
C PRO A 2 1.09 -22.39 -4.01
N HIS A 3 -0.15 -22.40 -3.53
CA HIS A 3 -1.03 -23.57 -3.67
C HIS A 3 -1.41 -23.93 -5.12
N PHE A 4 -1.20 -23.03 -6.07
CA PHE A 4 -1.36 -23.27 -7.51
C PHE A 4 -0.06 -23.63 -8.23
N MET A 5 1.07 -23.73 -7.52
CA MET A 5 2.34 -24.10 -8.14
C MET A 5 2.34 -25.57 -8.54
N GLU A 6 2.78 -25.83 -9.77
CA GLU A 6 2.92 -27.16 -10.34
C GLU A 6 4.26 -27.27 -11.05
N TYR A 7 4.94 -28.39 -10.84
CA TYR A 7 6.19 -28.67 -11.53
C TYR A 7 5.89 -28.99 -12.99
N SER A 8 6.68 -28.43 -13.91
CA SER A 8 6.58 -28.72 -15.33
C SER A 8 7.93 -29.23 -15.86
N ASN A 9 7.91 -30.46 -16.39
CA ASN A 9 9.06 -31.07 -17.03
C ASN A 9 9.41 -30.45 -18.39
N LYS A 10 8.58 -29.53 -18.91
CA LYS A 10 8.84 -28.79 -20.16
C LYS A 10 9.94 -27.75 -19.99
N PHE A 11 10.22 -27.34 -18.76
CA PHE A 11 11.24 -26.35 -18.45
C PHE A 11 12.43 -27.00 -17.78
N LYS A 12 13.63 -26.51 -18.09
CA LYS A 12 14.88 -26.94 -17.44
C LYS A 12 14.91 -26.60 -15.95
N LYS A 13 14.16 -25.57 -15.53
CA LYS A 13 14.12 -25.07 -14.16
C LYS A 13 12.75 -24.47 -13.84
N ASN A 14 12.21 -24.82 -12.70
CA ASN A 14 10.96 -24.36 -12.14
C ASN A 14 11.27 -23.58 -10.86
N ILE A 15 10.81 -22.33 -10.77
CA ILE A 15 11.13 -21.44 -9.65
C ILE A 15 9.83 -20.99 -8.97
N ALA A 16 9.72 -21.25 -7.67
CA ALA A 16 8.65 -20.69 -6.85
C ALA A 16 9.00 -19.25 -6.48
N LEU A 17 8.49 -18.26 -7.21
CA LEU A 17 8.54 -16.85 -6.80
C LEU A 17 7.28 -16.49 -6.00
N TYR A 18 7.45 -16.07 -4.74
CA TYR A 18 6.33 -15.72 -3.88
C TYR A 18 6.72 -14.74 -2.76
N ALA A 19 5.70 -14.11 -2.20
CA ALA A 19 5.81 -13.31 -0.98
C ALA A 19 4.88 -13.87 0.10
N THR A 20 5.25 -13.69 1.36
CA THR A 20 4.46 -14.08 2.53
C THR A 20 4.42 -12.95 3.55
N GLU A 21 3.26 -12.73 4.16
CA GLU A 21 3.03 -11.68 5.18
C GLU A 21 2.89 -12.26 6.59
N THR A 22 3.35 -13.50 6.79
CA THR A 22 3.25 -14.25 8.06
C THR A 22 4.62 -14.78 8.50
N ASP A 23 4.76 -15.01 9.80
CA ASP A 23 5.98 -15.54 10.43
C ASP A 23 6.24 -17.01 10.08
N ASN A 24 5.19 -17.73 9.69
CA ASN A 24 5.24 -19.08 9.16
C ASN A 24 3.91 -19.43 8.47
N PHE A 25 3.91 -20.53 7.73
CA PHE A 25 2.76 -21.06 7.00
C PHE A 25 2.73 -22.60 7.11
N VAL A 26 3.08 -23.15 8.28
CA VAL A 26 3.13 -24.61 8.56
C VAL A 26 1.77 -25.28 8.37
N ASP A 27 0.68 -24.58 8.67
CA ASP A 27 -0.69 -25.08 8.55
C ASP A 27 -1.26 -24.97 7.13
N SER A 28 -0.42 -24.64 6.15
CA SER A 28 -0.82 -24.49 4.75
C SER A 28 -0.17 -25.55 3.85
N ASP A 29 -0.76 -25.74 2.66
CA ASP A 29 -0.18 -26.59 1.62
C ASP A 29 1.01 -25.96 0.88
N TRP A 30 1.42 -24.73 1.26
CA TRP A 30 2.41 -23.96 0.49
C TRP A 30 3.76 -24.65 0.47
N ALA A 31 4.26 -25.12 1.62
CA ALA A 31 5.58 -25.77 1.69
C ALA A 31 5.65 -26.99 0.79
N ARG A 32 4.61 -27.85 0.81
CA ARG A 32 4.52 -29.02 -0.06
C ARG A 32 4.61 -28.63 -1.53
N ARG A 33 3.90 -27.58 -1.95
CA ARG A 33 3.87 -27.10 -3.34
C ARG A 33 5.16 -26.43 -3.78
N ILE A 34 5.75 -25.62 -2.91
CA ILE A 34 7.04 -24.94 -3.14
C ILE A 34 8.15 -25.99 -3.29
N ASN A 35 8.13 -27.06 -2.47
CA ASN A 35 9.12 -28.12 -2.53
C ASN A 35 9.04 -29.00 -3.81
N LEU A 36 8.01 -28.83 -4.65
CA LEU A 36 7.99 -29.43 -5.98
C LEU A 36 8.86 -28.66 -6.99
N MET A 37 9.29 -27.43 -6.67
CA MET A 37 10.10 -26.60 -7.56
C MET A 37 11.60 -26.89 -7.38
N ASP A 38 12.44 -26.36 -8.28
CA ASP A 38 13.90 -26.47 -8.16
C ASP A 38 14.47 -25.43 -7.18
N GLU A 39 13.85 -24.24 -7.08
CA GLU A 39 14.25 -23.18 -6.17
C GLU A 39 13.04 -22.39 -5.66
N ALA A 40 13.19 -21.79 -4.48
CA ALA A 40 12.23 -20.86 -3.89
C ALA A 40 12.83 -19.45 -3.84
N TRP A 41 12.20 -18.49 -4.50
CA TRP A 41 12.61 -17.09 -4.50
C TRP A 41 11.62 -16.27 -3.67
N VAL A 42 12.15 -15.59 -2.65
CA VAL A 42 11.40 -14.77 -1.71
C VAL A 42 11.95 -13.35 -1.69
N ILE A 43 11.17 -12.41 -1.18
CA ILE A 43 11.45 -10.98 -1.40
C ILE A 43 12.45 -10.41 -0.39
N ASN A 44 12.51 -10.98 0.81
CA ASN A 44 13.40 -10.51 1.87
C ASN A 44 13.84 -11.66 2.81
N ASN A 45 14.73 -11.34 3.74
CA ASN A 45 15.27 -12.31 4.70
C ASN A 45 14.22 -12.84 5.69
N GLN A 46 13.23 -12.02 6.07
CA GLN A 46 12.15 -12.47 6.95
C GLN A 46 11.35 -13.59 6.27
N MET A 47 10.97 -13.40 5.00
CA MET A 47 10.26 -14.42 4.24
C MET A 47 11.11 -15.69 4.04
N ALA A 48 12.42 -15.56 3.85
CA ALA A 48 13.30 -16.73 3.81
C ALA A 48 13.25 -17.53 5.12
N GLN A 49 13.28 -16.84 6.26
CA GLN A 49 13.13 -17.47 7.58
C GLN A 49 11.74 -18.10 7.75
N SER A 50 10.67 -17.39 7.40
CA SER A 50 9.30 -17.94 7.44
C SER A 50 9.19 -19.20 6.60
N SER A 51 9.80 -19.23 5.42
CA SER A 51 9.81 -20.39 4.54
C SER A 51 10.58 -21.57 5.11
N SER A 52 11.79 -21.36 5.64
CA SER A 52 12.54 -22.42 6.32
C SER A 52 11.79 -22.97 7.53
N LYS A 53 11.19 -22.10 8.36
CA LYS A 53 10.35 -22.50 9.51
C LYS A 53 9.12 -23.30 9.08
N SER A 54 8.65 -23.09 7.85
CA SER A 54 7.46 -23.75 7.32
C SER A 54 7.75 -25.06 6.59
N GLY A 55 9.00 -25.53 6.60
CA GLY A 55 9.38 -26.80 5.97
C GLY A 55 9.67 -26.68 4.47
N VAL A 56 10.00 -25.49 3.96
CA VAL A 56 10.57 -25.35 2.61
C VAL A 56 12.01 -25.86 2.62
N THR A 57 12.30 -26.87 1.80
CA THR A 57 13.59 -27.59 1.77
C THR A 57 14.40 -27.35 0.50
N VAL A 58 13.78 -26.82 -0.56
CA VAL A 58 14.48 -26.42 -1.79
C VAL A 58 15.34 -25.18 -1.55
N PRO A 59 16.40 -24.93 -2.34
CA PRO A 59 17.24 -23.73 -2.16
C PRO A 59 16.43 -22.44 -2.17
N ILE A 60 16.53 -21.67 -1.09
CA ILE A 60 15.85 -20.38 -0.93
C ILE A 60 16.80 -19.25 -1.33
N LYS A 61 16.34 -18.35 -2.20
CA LYS A 61 17.05 -17.15 -2.61
C LYS A 61 16.24 -15.91 -2.28
N VAL A 62 16.92 -14.87 -1.81
CA VAL A 62 16.32 -13.57 -1.55
C VAL A 62 16.51 -12.69 -2.79
N ILE A 63 15.41 -12.42 -3.49
CA ILE A 63 15.35 -11.61 -4.70
C ILE A 63 14.30 -10.52 -4.49
N PRO A 64 14.72 -9.28 -4.17
CA PRO A 64 13.80 -8.16 -3.98
C PRO A 64 12.95 -7.89 -5.23
N HIS A 65 11.77 -7.28 -5.06
CA HIS A 65 10.97 -6.89 -6.20
C HIS A 65 11.68 -5.84 -7.05
N ALA A 66 11.73 -6.10 -8.36
CA ALA A 66 12.21 -5.13 -9.33
C ALA A 66 11.11 -4.13 -9.69
N THR A 67 11.54 -2.94 -10.13
CA THR A 67 10.67 -1.93 -10.70
C THR A 67 11.33 -1.31 -11.92
N ASN A 68 10.53 -0.72 -12.80
CA ASN A 68 11.03 0.01 -13.95
C ASN A 68 11.46 1.42 -13.52
N PHE A 69 12.77 1.70 -13.47
CA PHE A 69 13.31 2.98 -13.04
C PHE A 69 12.97 4.16 -13.94
N SER A 70 12.64 3.92 -15.23
CA SER A 70 12.28 5.00 -16.17
C SER A 70 11.06 5.82 -15.72
N LYS A 71 10.24 5.32 -14.80
CA LYS A 71 9.13 6.08 -14.23
C LYS A 71 9.57 7.14 -13.22
N PHE A 72 10.77 7.03 -12.65
CA PHE A 72 11.29 8.02 -11.71
C PHE A 72 12.13 9.09 -12.42
N GLU A 73 12.62 8.81 -13.63
CA GLU A 73 13.41 9.72 -14.45
C GLU A 73 12.54 10.72 -15.23
N LYS A 74 11.24 10.45 -15.35
CA LYS A 74 10.29 11.32 -16.04
C LYS A 74 9.76 12.41 -15.11
N THR A 75 9.52 13.58 -15.68
CA THR A 75 8.76 14.64 -15.01
C THR A 75 7.28 14.47 -15.32
N TYR A 76 6.45 14.61 -14.29
CA TYR A 76 5.00 14.46 -14.37
C TYR A 76 4.31 15.77 -14.01
N ASP A 77 3.27 16.16 -14.74
CA ASP A 77 2.48 17.32 -14.35
C ASP A 77 1.74 17.06 -13.05
N LYS A 78 1.81 18.03 -12.13
CA LYS A 78 1.11 17.95 -10.85
C LYS A 78 -0.40 17.98 -11.06
N LEU A 79 -1.10 17.15 -10.30
CA LEU A 79 -2.54 17.21 -10.11
C LEU A 79 -2.88 18.47 -9.31
N ASN A 80 -4.02 19.08 -9.64
CA ASN A 80 -4.50 20.27 -8.96
C ASN A 80 -5.46 19.88 -7.84
N PHE A 81 -5.08 20.18 -6.59
CA PHE A 81 -5.93 20.05 -5.41
C PHE A 81 -6.18 21.45 -4.84
N PRO A 82 -7.26 22.16 -5.25
CA PRO A 82 -7.46 23.55 -4.87
C PRO A 82 -7.43 23.81 -3.36
N SER A 83 -8.00 22.92 -2.54
CA SER A 83 -8.03 23.04 -1.08
C SER A 83 -6.72 22.65 -0.37
N ALA A 84 -5.74 22.10 -1.10
CA ALA A 84 -4.39 21.84 -0.60
C ALA A 84 -3.33 22.70 -1.27
N LYS A 85 -3.73 23.77 -1.97
CA LYS A 85 -2.79 24.68 -2.62
C LYS A 85 -1.84 25.30 -1.57
N ASN A 86 -0.53 25.15 -1.80
CA ASN A 86 0.55 25.59 -0.92
C ASN A 86 0.63 24.88 0.46
N ASN A 87 -0.10 23.79 0.67
CA ASN A 87 0.04 22.96 1.86
C ASN A 87 1.06 21.86 1.62
N PHE A 88 1.64 21.36 2.71
CA PHE A 88 2.36 20.09 2.73
C PHE A 88 1.36 18.93 2.75
N VAL A 89 1.38 18.08 1.73
CA VAL A 89 0.37 17.03 1.52
C VAL A 89 0.90 15.67 1.98
N PHE A 90 0.37 15.20 3.11
CA PHE A 90 0.50 13.82 3.54
C PHE A 90 -0.49 12.96 2.76
N TYR A 91 -0.06 11.80 2.26
CA TYR A 91 -0.95 10.99 1.43
C TYR A 91 -0.74 9.49 1.60
N THR A 92 -1.78 8.74 1.28
CA THR A 92 -1.73 7.29 1.19
C THR A 92 -2.37 6.79 -0.09
N VAL A 93 -1.82 5.71 -0.64
CA VAL A 93 -2.36 4.98 -1.81
C VAL A 93 -2.51 3.51 -1.41
N ALA A 94 -3.74 3.05 -1.23
CA ALA A 94 -3.99 1.71 -0.68
C ALA A 94 -5.39 1.18 -1.02
N ASP A 95 -5.56 -0.14 -1.08
CA ASP A 95 -6.90 -0.72 -1.14
C ASP A 95 -7.69 -0.50 0.16
N TRP A 96 -9.00 -0.32 0.04
CA TRP A 96 -9.91 -0.14 1.15
C TRP A 96 -10.15 -1.46 1.88
N ASN A 97 -9.32 -1.72 2.89
CA ASN A 97 -9.48 -2.87 3.77
C ASN A 97 -8.82 -2.61 5.14
N LYS A 98 -9.16 -3.46 6.11
CA LYS A 98 -8.66 -3.35 7.49
C LYS A 98 -7.14 -3.46 7.60
N ARG A 99 -6.48 -4.24 6.73
CA ARG A 99 -5.03 -4.46 6.76
C ARG A 99 -4.26 -3.16 6.49
N LYS A 100 -4.77 -2.31 5.59
CA LYS A 100 -4.15 -1.01 5.25
C LYS A 100 -4.31 0.05 6.33
N ASN A 101 -5.25 -0.14 7.25
CA ASN A 101 -5.41 0.67 8.46
C ASN A 101 -5.50 2.19 8.20
N ILE A 102 -6.24 2.59 7.14
CA ILE A 102 -6.43 3.99 6.73
C ILE A 102 -6.97 4.85 7.89
N GLU A 103 -7.80 4.28 8.77
CA GLU A 103 -8.30 4.96 9.98
C GLU A 103 -7.16 5.50 10.86
N ALA A 104 -6.02 4.80 10.97
CA ALA A 104 -4.88 5.27 11.75
C ALA A 104 -4.20 6.48 11.13
N PHE A 105 -4.10 6.55 9.80
CA PHE A 105 -3.58 7.72 9.11
C PHE A 105 -4.47 8.94 9.34
N ILE A 106 -5.78 8.80 9.13
CA ILE A 106 -6.76 9.87 9.38
C ILE A 106 -6.68 10.37 10.82
N ARG A 107 -6.65 9.44 11.79
CA ARG A 107 -6.58 9.78 13.21
C ARG A 107 -5.30 10.50 13.56
N ALA A 108 -4.15 10.02 13.08
CA ALA A 108 -2.86 10.65 13.34
C ALA A 108 -2.85 12.09 12.82
N PHE A 109 -3.30 12.30 11.57
CA PHE A 109 -3.34 13.63 10.97
C PHE A 109 -4.23 14.61 11.75
N HIS A 110 -5.47 14.24 12.06
CA HIS A 110 -6.40 15.13 12.78
C HIS A 110 -6.08 15.30 14.27
N THR A 111 -5.23 14.44 14.83
CA THR A 111 -4.71 14.63 16.18
C THR A 111 -3.57 15.65 16.16
N GLU A 112 -2.66 15.52 15.20
CA GLU A 112 -1.47 16.35 15.08
C GLU A 112 -1.83 17.78 14.64
N PHE A 113 -2.43 17.93 13.45
CA PHE A 113 -2.54 19.24 12.80
C PHE A 113 -3.82 19.99 13.19
N ASP A 114 -3.70 21.31 13.33
CA ASP A 114 -4.81 22.26 13.42
C ASP A 114 -5.37 22.60 12.02
N ALA A 115 -6.57 23.19 11.99
CA ALA A 115 -7.28 23.44 10.74
C ALA A 115 -6.64 24.55 9.89
N ASP A 116 -5.92 25.47 10.52
CA ASP A 116 -5.23 26.61 9.91
C ASP A 116 -3.76 26.32 9.56
N GLU A 117 -3.19 25.22 10.06
CA GLU A 117 -1.84 24.81 9.70
C GLU A 117 -1.72 24.45 8.21
N PRO A 118 -0.60 24.73 7.53
CA PRO A 118 -0.42 24.49 6.10
C PRO A 118 -0.12 23.02 5.78
N ALA A 119 -0.91 22.10 6.33
CA ALA A 119 -0.85 20.66 6.07
C ALA A 119 -2.18 20.17 5.48
N SER A 120 -2.14 19.16 4.61
CA SER A 120 -3.32 18.51 4.03
C SER A 120 -3.15 17.00 4.03
N LEU A 121 -4.28 16.28 4.08
CA LEU A 121 -4.30 14.83 3.94
C LEU A 121 -5.00 14.41 2.66
N LEU A 122 -4.43 13.42 1.97
CA LEU A 122 -5.00 12.80 0.77
C LEU A 122 -5.09 11.28 0.91
N ILE A 123 -6.27 10.73 0.60
CA ILE A 123 -6.53 9.30 0.62
C ILE A 123 -6.90 8.87 -0.79
N LYS A 124 -5.96 8.20 -1.46
CA LYS A 124 -6.23 7.48 -2.69
C LYS A 124 -6.54 6.03 -2.35
N THR A 125 -7.78 5.60 -2.61
CA THR A 125 -8.21 4.24 -2.27
C THR A 125 -9.13 3.63 -3.32
N SER A 126 -9.15 2.30 -3.38
CA SER A 126 -10.00 1.51 -4.25
C SER A 126 -10.55 0.29 -3.53
N GLN A 127 -11.68 -0.26 -3.96
CA GLN A 127 -12.19 -1.53 -3.43
C GLN A 127 -12.79 -2.35 -4.57
N HIS A 128 -12.32 -3.58 -4.73
CA HIS A 128 -12.83 -4.47 -5.77
C HIS A 128 -14.34 -4.70 -5.61
N GLY A 129 -15.10 -4.49 -6.69
CA GLY A 129 -16.54 -4.70 -6.72
C GLY A 129 -17.36 -3.60 -6.03
N VAL A 130 -16.77 -2.44 -5.74
CA VAL A 130 -17.48 -1.28 -5.19
C VAL A 130 -17.25 -0.08 -6.10
N GLU A 131 -18.34 0.56 -6.50
CA GLU A 131 -18.28 1.76 -7.34
C GLU A 131 -17.60 2.94 -6.61
N PRO A 132 -16.80 3.77 -7.32
CA PRO A 132 -16.05 4.87 -6.72
C PRO A 132 -16.89 5.82 -5.85
N GLU A 133 -18.08 6.20 -6.30
CA GLU A 133 -18.95 7.12 -5.55
C GLU A 133 -19.42 6.53 -4.21
N GLN A 134 -19.77 5.24 -4.21
CA GLN A 134 -20.16 4.54 -3.00
C GLN A 134 -18.98 4.37 -2.04
N LEU A 135 -17.79 4.11 -2.59
CA LEU A 135 -16.58 4.04 -1.79
C LEU A 135 -16.25 5.41 -1.17
N ALA A 136 -16.38 6.51 -1.92
CA ALA A 136 -16.14 7.86 -1.41
C ALA A 136 -17.03 8.19 -0.21
N LEU A 137 -18.31 7.77 -0.23
CA LEU A 137 -19.21 7.91 0.91
C LEU A 137 -18.69 7.15 2.14
N LYS A 138 -18.29 5.89 1.98
CA LYS A 138 -17.71 5.07 3.07
C LYS A 138 -16.44 5.69 3.67
N VAL A 139 -15.58 6.25 2.81
CA VAL A 139 -14.35 6.92 3.24
C VAL A 139 -14.69 8.18 4.05
N ARG A 140 -15.62 9.02 3.56
CA ARG A 140 -16.09 10.21 4.28
C ARG A 140 -16.71 9.86 5.63
N ASP A 141 -17.51 8.79 5.69
CA ASP A 141 -18.10 8.32 6.95
C ASP A 141 -17.03 7.91 7.96
N MET A 142 -15.98 7.23 7.52
CA MET A 142 -14.83 6.91 8.37
C MET A 142 -14.12 8.18 8.86
N CYS A 143 -13.85 9.12 7.97
CA CYS A 143 -13.23 10.39 8.34
C CYS A 143 -14.07 11.13 9.40
N ASN A 144 -15.38 11.21 9.19
CA ASN A 144 -16.30 11.87 10.11
C ASN A 144 -16.36 11.16 11.47
N ALA A 145 -16.38 9.83 11.46
CA ALA A 145 -16.36 9.03 12.68
C ALA A 145 -15.06 9.24 13.46
N VAL A 146 -13.90 9.32 12.78
CA VAL A 146 -12.61 9.62 13.41
C VAL A 146 -12.61 11.03 14.00
N LYS A 147 -13.00 12.05 13.23
CA LYS A 147 -13.10 13.45 13.71
C LYS A 147 -13.99 13.57 14.95
N THR A 148 -15.13 12.88 14.96
CA THR A 148 -16.05 12.83 16.10
C THR A 148 -15.44 12.16 17.34
N LYS A 149 -14.53 11.20 17.16
CA LYS A 149 -13.81 10.55 18.27
C LYS A 149 -12.64 11.41 18.77
N VAL A 150 -11.93 12.09 17.88
CA VAL A 150 -10.80 12.98 18.19
C VAL A 150 -11.27 14.18 19.01
N LYS A 151 -12.44 14.75 18.72
CA LYS A 151 -13.08 15.85 19.49
C LYS A 151 -12.19 17.09 19.70
N LYS A 152 -11.33 17.40 18.73
CA LYS A 152 -10.47 18.59 18.72
C LYS A 152 -11.30 19.88 18.53
N TYR A 153 -12.35 19.82 17.71
CA TYR A 153 -13.27 20.93 17.45
C TYR A 153 -14.72 20.61 17.83
N LYS A 154 -15.53 21.66 18.03
CA LYS A 154 -16.96 21.54 18.39
C LYS A 154 -17.80 21.06 17.20
N ASN A 155 -17.54 21.60 16.02
CA ASN A 155 -18.24 21.27 14.79
C ASN A 155 -17.31 20.55 13.82
N ILE A 156 -17.87 19.60 13.07
CA ILE A 156 -17.09 18.80 12.11
C ILE A 156 -16.54 19.64 10.94
N ASN A 157 -17.23 20.73 10.60
CA ASN A 157 -16.82 21.65 9.53
C ASN A 157 -15.63 22.54 9.91
N GLU A 158 -15.23 22.54 11.18
CA GLU A 158 -14.01 23.23 11.64
C GLU A 158 -12.76 22.38 11.37
N TYR A 159 -12.91 21.07 11.17
CA TYR A 159 -11.78 20.24 10.73
C TYR A 159 -11.43 20.56 9.29
N LYS A 160 -10.15 20.39 8.96
CA LYS A 160 -9.69 20.44 7.59
C LYS A 160 -10.39 19.39 6.72
N GLU A 161 -10.62 19.76 5.46
CA GLU A 161 -11.15 18.86 4.44
C GLU A 161 -10.21 17.66 4.21
N ASP A 162 -10.81 16.48 4.06
CA ASP A 162 -10.08 15.26 3.68
C ASP A 162 -10.15 15.11 2.17
N LEU A 163 -9.00 15.14 1.47
CA LEU A 163 -8.97 14.89 0.03
C LEU A 163 -9.15 13.39 -0.23
N ILE A 164 -10.20 13.01 -0.94
CA ILE A 164 -10.54 11.59 -1.19
C ILE A 164 -10.55 11.35 -2.70
N VAL A 165 -9.75 10.39 -3.15
CA VAL A 165 -9.67 9.97 -4.55
C VAL A 165 -10.02 8.49 -4.65
N THR A 166 -11.19 8.18 -5.20
CA THR A 166 -11.70 6.79 -5.31
C THR A 166 -11.84 6.28 -6.74
N ASP A 167 -11.71 7.17 -7.72
CA ASP A 167 -11.86 6.82 -9.13
C ASP A 167 -10.80 5.82 -9.59
N PHE A 168 -11.06 5.10 -10.67
CA PHE A 168 -9.99 4.36 -11.31
C PHE A 168 -8.89 5.34 -11.72
N THR A 169 -7.63 4.96 -11.47
CA THR A 169 -6.47 5.81 -11.74
C THR A 169 -5.50 4.99 -12.56
N SER A 170 -5.16 5.50 -13.73
CA SER A 170 -4.11 4.92 -14.57
C SER A 170 -2.75 4.96 -13.86
N GLU A 171 -1.81 4.18 -14.37
CA GLU A 171 -0.45 4.14 -13.82
C GLU A 171 0.23 5.52 -13.89
N GLU A 172 0.06 6.24 -15.00
CA GLU A 172 0.59 7.59 -15.16
C GLU A 172 -0.06 8.60 -14.19
N GLU A 173 -1.36 8.50 -13.95
CA GLU A 173 -2.03 9.35 -12.97
C GLU A 173 -1.59 9.04 -11.53
N LEU A 174 -1.26 7.79 -11.20
CA LEU A 174 -0.65 7.45 -9.91
C LEU A 174 0.73 8.09 -9.77
N TYR A 175 1.53 8.13 -10.84
CA TYR A 175 2.82 8.82 -10.83
C TYR A 175 2.67 10.33 -10.67
N ARG A 176 1.68 10.92 -11.36
CA ARG A 176 1.30 12.32 -11.14
C ARG A 176 0.86 12.57 -9.69
N LEU A 177 0.10 11.65 -9.09
CA LEU A 177 -0.32 11.73 -7.70
C LEU A 177 0.87 11.71 -6.74
N HIS A 178 1.78 10.76 -6.89
CA HIS A 178 3.04 10.72 -6.13
C HIS A 178 3.79 12.04 -6.28
N ASN A 179 3.94 12.55 -7.51
CA ASN A 179 4.66 13.81 -7.77
C ASN A 179 3.98 15.05 -7.17
N SER A 180 2.67 15.01 -6.96
CA SER A 180 1.86 16.13 -6.47
C SER A 180 1.81 16.23 -4.95
N CYS A 181 2.14 15.16 -4.24
CA CYS A 181 2.13 15.11 -2.77
C CYS A 181 3.55 15.16 -2.21
N ASP A 182 3.67 15.24 -0.88
CA ASP A 182 4.96 15.50 -0.22
C ASP A 182 5.45 14.33 0.62
N CYS A 183 4.60 13.76 1.50
CA CYS A 183 5.00 12.67 2.40
C CYS A 183 4.02 11.49 2.32
N PHE A 184 4.55 10.32 1.95
CA PHE A 184 3.75 9.10 1.88
C PHE A 184 3.62 8.44 3.25
N VAL A 185 2.41 8.03 3.59
CA VAL A 185 2.10 7.40 4.88
C VAL A 185 1.40 6.06 4.64
N MET A 186 1.94 4.98 5.22
CA MET A 186 1.34 3.65 5.19
C MET A 186 1.31 3.03 6.59
N PRO A 187 0.18 3.13 7.32
CA PRO A 187 0.05 2.61 8.68
C PRO A 187 -0.41 1.14 8.73
N SER A 188 -0.20 0.40 7.64
CA SER A 188 -0.70 -0.98 7.46
C SER A 188 -0.21 -1.93 8.55
N PHE A 189 -1.04 -2.90 8.93
CA PHE A 189 -0.65 -3.97 9.86
C PHE A 189 0.34 -4.98 9.28
N GLY A 190 0.52 -5.00 7.95
CA GLY A 190 1.45 -5.87 7.27
C GLY A 190 1.42 -5.66 5.76
N GLU A 191 2.58 -5.75 5.14
CA GLU A 191 2.77 -5.67 3.69
C GLU A 191 3.85 -6.66 3.27
N ALA A 192 3.62 -7.36 2.17
CA ALA A 192 4.67 -8.16 1.54
C ALA A 192 5.81 -7.27 1.02
N TRP A 193 5.48 -6.33 0.13
CA TRP A 193 6.43 -5.37 -0.44
C TRP A 193 5.98 -3.92 -0.33
N CYS A 194 4.67 -3.69 -0.39
CA CYS A 194 4.06 -2.36 -0.48
C CYS A 194 4.58 -1.56 -1.70
N ILE A 195 4.11 -1.95 -2.90
CA ILE A 195 4.44 -1.23 -4.15
C ILE A 195 4.21 0.30 -4.01
N PRO A 196 3.12 0.79 -3.40
CA PRO A 196 2.93 2.23 -3.24
C PRO A 196 4.01 2.92 -2.40
N ALA A 197 4.51 2.29 -1.34
CA ALA A 197 5.61 2.83 -0.54
C ALA A 197 6.93 2.84 -1.31
N PHE A 198 7.17 1.76 -2.07
CA PHE A 198 8.35 1.65 -2.93
C PHE A 198 8.36 2.72 -4.03
N ASP A 199 7.21 2.97 -4.64
CA ASP A 199 7.06 4.02 -5.65
C ASP A 199 7.20 5.41 -5.02
N ALA A 200 6.58 5.66 -3.87
CA ALA A 200 6.77 6.91 -3.13
C ALA A 200 8.24 7.19 -2.82
N MET A 201 9.01 6.18 -2.40
CA MET A 201 10.46 6.31 -2.19
C MET A 201 11.19 6.69 -3.48
N GLY A 202 10.87 6.04 -4.60
CA GLY A 202 11.46 6.37 -5.90
C GLY A 202 11.13 7.78 -6.39
N PHE A 203 9.94 8.30 -6.05
CA PHE A 203 9.55 9.70 -6.28
C PHE A 203 10.06 10.69 -5.22
N GLY A 204 10.85 10.24 -4.25
CA GLY A 204 11.41 11.09 -3.19
C GLY A 204 10.37 11.60 -2.18
N LYS A 205 9.33 10.82 -1.91
CA LYS A 205 8.17 11.17 -1.06
C LYS A 205 8.24 10.47 0.31
N THR A 206 9.42 10.51 0.91
CA THR A 206 9.73 9.92 2.23
C THR A 206 9.54 10.93 3.34
#